data_AF-A0AAU5BGS4-F1
#
_entry.id   AF-A0AAU5BGS4-F1
#
_cell.length_a   1.000
_cell.length_b   1.000
_cell.length_c   1.000
_cell.angle_alpha   90.00
_cell.angle_beta   90.00
_cell.angle_gamma   90.00
#
_symmetry.space_group_name_H-M   'P 1'
#
loop_
_entity.id
_entity.type
_entity.pdbx_description
1 polymer ?
#
loop_
_entity_poly.entity_id
_entity_poly.type
_entity_poly.pdbx_seq_one_letter_code
_entity_poly.pdbx_strand_id
1 'polypeptide(L)' 'MHTESQLSLTEAQRSRVEFAQQELDSARAADLADLSDSALIMQVERLRSRLDDVLALIREVHDHPSP' A
#
# COMPACT_ATOMS: atom_id res chain seq x y z
N MET A 1 10.44 1.56 31.70
CA MET A 1 10.66 2.20 30.41
C MET A 1 10.59 1.12 29.34
N HIS A 2 9.48 1.01 28.62
CA HIS A 2 9.46 0.20 27.40
C HIS A 2 10.25 1.01 26.38
N THR A 3 11.40 0.48 25.97
CA THR A 3 12.15 1.03 24.85
C THR A 3 11.22 0.92 23.64
N GLU A 4 10.66 2.04 23.18
CA GLU A 4 10.07 2.11 21.84
C GLU A 4 11.23 1.84 20.88
N SER A 5 11.46 0.56 20.58
CA SER A 5 12.29 0.17 19.45
C SER A 5 11.57 0.78 18.26
N GLN A 6 12.12 1.87 17.74
CA GLN A 6 11.57 2.59 16.62
C GLN A 6 11.75 1.66 15.42
N LEU A 7 10.78 0.74 15.22
CA LEU A 7 10.79 -0.27 14.18
C LEU A 7 10.84 0.44 12.83
N SER A 8 12.06 0.60 12.31
CA SER A 8 12.26 1.20 10.99
C SER A 8 11.94 0.14 9.95
N LEU A 9 11.07 0.49 9.00
CA LEU A 9 10.83 -0.36 7.84
C LEU A 9 12.14 -0.66 7.13
N THR A 10 12.32 -1.92 6.71
CA THR A 10 13.38 -2.28 5.77
C THR A 10 13.20 -1.50 4.46
N GLU A 11 14.25 -1.43 3.64
CA GLU A 11 14.17 -0.77 2.33
C GLU A 11 13.05 -1.36 1.45
N ALA A 12 12.89 -2.68 1.45
CA ALA A 12 11.83 -3.36 0.71
C ALA A 12 10.43 -3.01 1.24
N GLN A 13 10.26 -2.97 2.57
CA GLN A 13 9.00 -2.58 3.19
C GLN A 13 8.66 -1.12 2.91
N ARG A 14 9.65 -0.22 2.98
CA ARG A 14 9.49 1.20 2.65
C ARG A 14 9.07 1.39 1.19
N SER A 15 9.74 0.71 0.26
CA SER A 15 9.40 0.76 -1.17
C SER A 15 7.96 0.32 -1.43
N ARG A 16 7.47 -0.72 -0.73
CA ARG A 16 6.06 -1.15 -0.83
C ARG A 16 5.08 -0.09 -0.33
N VAL A 17 5.39 0.60 0.78
CA VAL A 17 4.57 1.72 1.27
C VAL A 17 4.55 2.87 0.28
N GLU A 18 5.71 3.30 -0.21
CA GLU A 18 5.83 4.39 -1.19
C GLU A 18 5.04 4.08 -2.47
N PHE A 19 5.14 2.84 -2.96
CA PHE A 19 4.40 2.40 -4.13
C PHE A 19 2.88 2.39 -3.89
N ALA A 20 2.44 1.87 -2.73
CA ALA A 20 1.02 1.89 -2.37
C ALA A 20 0.47 3.30 -2.24
N GLN A 21 1.26 4.24 -1.69
CA GLN A 21 0.90 5.64 -1.56
C GLN A 21 0.75 6.30 -2.94
N GLN A 22 1.70 6.06 -3.85
CA GLN A 22 1.65 6.60 -5.21
C GLN A 22 0.43 6.10 -6.00
N GLU A 23 0.07 4.82 -5.86
CA GLU A 23 -1.11 4.24 -6.51
C GLU A 23 -2.41 4.82 -5.92
N LEU A 24 -2.47 5.01 -4.60
CA LEU A 24 -3.61 5.64 -3.94
C LEU A 24 -3.80 7.10 -4.39
N ASP A 25 -2.72 7.86 -4.48
CA ASP A 25 -2.75 9.25 -4.93
C ASP A 25 -3.15 9.34 -6.41
N SER A 26 -2.63 8.44 -7.25
CA SER A 26 -3.05 8.32 -8.65
C SER A 26 -4.54 7.99 -8.78
N ALA A 27 -5.06 7.11 -7.92
CA ALA A 27 -6.48 6.77 -7.93
C ALA A 27 -7.37 7.92 -7.46
N ARG A 28 -6.93 8.70 -6.47
CA ARG A 28 -7.64 9.89 -5.99
C ARG A 28 -7.65 11.04 -7.00
N ALA A 29 -6.61 11.15 -7.81
CA ALA A 29 -6.50 12.17 -8.84
C ALA A 29 -7.29 11.82 -10.11
N ALA A 30 -7.74 10.57 -10.26
CA ALA A 30 -8.51 10.16 -11.42
C ALA A 30 -9.92 10.77 -11.39
N ASP A 31 -10.33 11.39 -12.49
CA ASP A 31 -11.74 11.73 -12.69
C ASP A 31 -12.50 10.47 -13.10
N LEU A 32 -13.21 9.89 -12.15
CA LEU A 32 -13.94 8.63 -12.35
C LEU A 32 -15.08 8.77 -13.37
N ALA A 33 -15.59 9.98 -13.62
CA ALA A 33 -16.66 10.21 -14.58
C ALA A 33 -16.17 10.11 -16.04
N ASP A 34 -14.87 10.35 -16.25
CA ASP A 34 -14.24 10.30 -17.58
C ASP A 34 -13.63 8.93 -17.92
N LEU A 35 -13.66 7.99 -16.97
CA LEU A 35 -13.16 6.63 -17.19
C LEU A 35 -14.23 5.75 -17.83
N SER A 36 -13.79 4.94 -18.80
CA SER A 36 -14.63 3.85 -19.31
C SER A 36 -14.86 2.78 -18.23
N ASP A 37 -15.94 2.01 -18.35
CA ASP A 37 -16.24 0.89 -17.44
C ASP A 37 -15.05 -0.07 -17.27
N SER A 38 -14.36 -0.39 -18.36
CA SER A 38 -13.15 -1.23 -18.33
C SER A 38 -12.02 -0.59 -17.53
N ALA A 39 -11.82 0.72 -17.67
CA ALA A 39 -10.80 1.45 -16.92
C ALA A 39 -11.13 1.50 -15.43
N LEU A 40 -12.42 1.69 -15.08
CA LEU A 40 -12.89 1.63 -13.69
C LEU A 40 -12.65 0.25 -13.08
N ILE A 41 -13.00 -0.84 -13.79
CA ILE A 41 -12.74 -2.21 -13.33
C ILE A 41 -11.25 -2.41 -13.07
N MET A 42 -10.39 -2.02 -14.01
CA MET A 42 -8.94 -2.15 -13.85
C MET A 42 -8.41 -1.35 -12.66
N GLN A 43 -8.93 -0.15 -12.43
CA GLN A 43 -8.53 0.68 -11.31
C GLN A 43 -8.94 0.05 -9.97
N VAL A 44 -10.15 -0.50 -9.88
CA VAL A 44 -10.62 -1.22 -8.69
C VAL A 44 -9.76 -2.46 -8.43
N GLU A 45 -9.49 -3.29 -9.46
CA GLU A 45 -8.64 -4.48 -9.29
C GLU A 45 -7.21 -4.11 -8.85
N ARG A 46 -6.67 -3.01 -9.37
CA ARG A 46 -5.36 -2.52 -8.95
C ARG A 46 -5.37 -2.11 -7.48
N LEU A 47 -6.39 -1.36 -7.04
CA LEU A 47 -6.54 -0.96 -5.63
C LEU A 47 -6.72 -2.17 -4.70
N ARG A 48 -7.48 -3.19 -5.12
CA ARG A 48 -7.63 -4.45 -4.38
C ARG A 48 -6.29 -5.14 -4.18
N SER A 49 -5.51 -5.29 -5.25
CA SER A 49 -4.17 -5.89 -5.17
C SER A 49 -3.23 -5.08 -4.27
N ARG A 50 -3.30 -3.74 -4.27
CA ARG A 50 -2.49 -2.92 -3.36
C ARG A 50 -2.94 -3.06 -1.91
N LEU A 51 -4.24 -3.14 -1.66
CA LEU A 51 -4.75 -3.37 -0.31
C LEU A 51 -4.28 -4.71 0.25
N ASP A 52 -4.32 -5.77 -0.56
CA ASP A 52 -3.81 -7.08 -0.17
C ASP A 52 -2.31 -7.03 0.17
N ASP A 53 -1.51 -6.33 -0.63
CA ASP A 53 -0.07 -6.16 -0.38
C ASP A 53 0.21 -5.39 0.92
N VAL A 54 -0.53 -4.30 1.18
CA VAL A 54 -0.40 -3.52 2.43
C VAL A 54 -0.83 -4.35 3.64
N LEU A 55 -1.91 -5.13 3.54
CA LEU A 55 -2.32 -6.06 4.59
C LEU A 55 -1.26 -7.14 4.86
N ALA A 56 -0.61 -7.65 3.81
CA ALA A 56 0.51 -8.57 3.95
C ALA A 56 1.71 -7.90 4.64
N LEU A 57 2.04 -6.65 4.28
CA LEU A 57 3.10 -5.88 4.93
C LEU A 57 2.81 -5.63 6.42
N ILE A 58 1.57 -5.30 6.78
CA ILE A 58 1.18 -5.12 8.19
C ILE A 58 1.41 -6.41 8.99
N ARG A 59 1.03 -7.57 8.43
CA ARG A 59 1.29 -8.87 9.04
C ARG A 59 2.79 -9.16 9.15
N GLU A 60 3.55 -8.85 8.11
CA GLU A 60 5.00 -9.02 8.10
C GLU A 60 5.68 -8.23 9.22
N VAL A 61 5.34 -6.95 9.38
CA VAL A 61 5.91 -6.08 10.42
C VAL A 61 5.47 -6.50 11.82
N HIS A 62 4.24 -7.00 11.97
CA HIS A 62 3.74 -7.49 13.25
C HIS A 62 4.38 -8.82 13.67
N ASP A 63 4.50 -9.77 12.74
CA ASP A 63 4.97 -11.14 13.04
C ASP A 63 6.49 -11.25 13.02
N HIS A 64 7.18 -10.40 12.25
CA HIS A 64 8.62 -10.33 12.15
C HIS A 64 9.08 -8.86 12.30
N PRO A 65 9.01 -8.30 13.52
CA PRO A 65 9.55 -6.96 13.76
C PRO A 65 11.02 -6.96 13.33
N SER A 66 11.34 -6.11 12.34
CA SER A 66 12.72 -5.95 11.87
C SER A 66 13.62 -5.65 13.08
N PRO A 67 14.79 -6.32 13.21
CA PRO A 67 15.69 -6.14 14.35
C PRO A 67 16.19 -4.70 14.49
#